data_AF-A0A843SRJ3-F1
#
_entry.id   AF-A0A843SRJ3-F1
#
_cell.length_a   1.000
_cell.length_b   1.000
_cell.length_c   1.000
_cell.angle_alpha   90.00
_cell.angle_beta   90.00
_cell.angle_gamma   90.00
#
_symmetry.space_group_name_H-M   'P 1'
#
loop_
_entity.id
_entity.type
_entity.pdbx_description
1 polymer ?
#
loop_
_entity_poly.entity_id
_entity_poly.type
_entity_poly.pdbx_seq_one_letter_code
_entity_poly.pdbx_strand_id
1 'polypeptide(L)'
;MRAVSVLTLFLATAVLPACASQEPAGSLQAATEALGAQELTGIEYAGTGRWFQFGQAPNPTLPWPPFDVSSFTATINYETPAARVQMVRSQVVEPGRVRPTPVTQRPVQVVSGSFAWNMVPAPGAAAATAPAPQPQPDTVEERIMEIWTTPHGFLKAAAANNATSAPANGGSEVSFTINGKYRYVGQINAQNQVERVQTTLDNTVLGDTPVEIVYSDYQDFGGVMFPSRIVRTQGNHPVLEISVSSVTANPAADITVPDQVRTATPAAVTVEVEKLADGVHYLKGGSHHSVAIDQRDHIIVVEAPQNEARSTAVIAKVKEIIPDKPIRYLINSHAHFDHSGGLRTYVAEGATIVTHEMNQPYYEKAWAAPRTLNPDRLAKEPKDAMFETFTDKHVLTDGRRPVEIHQIAGGGHNDAFAMVYLPRERILIEVDAYTPPAANAPPPATVNPYTVNLYENIQRLKLDVRQIAALHGPRIATLADLRAAAGAAATTTN
;
A
#
# COMPACT_ATOMS: atom_id res chain seq x y z
N MET A 1 94.27 -5.84 42.80
CA MET A 1 93.94 -5.42 41.41
C MET A 1 92.71 -6.19 40.95
N ARG A 2 91.65 -5.42 40.65
CA ARG A 2 90.48 -5.71 39.81
C ARG A 2 89.70 -7.01 40.03
N ALA A 3 88.61 -6.89 40.78
CA ALA A 3 87.35 -7.60 40.54
C ALA A 3 86.35 -6.60 39.96
N VAL A 4 85.74 -6.89 38.82
CA VAL A 4 84.54 -6.20 38.34
C VAL A 4 83.55 -7.24 37.83
N SER A 5 82.35 -7.13 38.39
CA SER A 5 81.21 -8.02 38.35
C SER A 5 80.44 -7.97 37.03
N VAL A 6 79.88 -9.11 36.64
CA VAL A 6 78.92 -9.26 35.55
C VAL A 6 77.54 -8.83 36.05
N LEU A 7 76.92 -7.87 35.37
CA LEU A 7 75.56 -7.38 35.66
C LEU A 7 74.57 -8.09 34.73
N THR A 8 73.74 -8.97 35.29
CA THR A 8 72.67 -9.66 34.57
C THR A 8 71.41 -8.80 34.61
N LEU A 9 70.97 -8.30 33.45
CA LEU A 9 69.77 -7.46 33.31
C LEU A 9 68.52 -8.36 33.20
N PHE A 10 67.66 -8.35 34.23
CA PHE A 10 66.33 -8.94 34.16
C PHE A 10 65.36 -7.96 33.49
N LEU A 11 64.85 -8.31 32.31
CA LEU A 11 63.78 -7.59 31.63
C LEU A 11 62.43 -8.08 32.17
N ALA A 12 61.77 -7.29 33.01
CA ALA A 12 60.42 -7.58 33.50
C ALA A 12 59.39 -7.10 32.47
N THR A 13 58.74 -8.03 31.77
CA THR A 13 57.57 -7.77 30.94
C THR A 13 56.35 -7.53 31.83
N ALA A 14 55.95 -6.26 31.97
CA ALA A 14 54.68 -5.90 32.61
C ALA A 14 53.52 -6.22 31.66
N VAL A 15 52.76 -7.27 31.96
CA VAL A 15 51.46 -7.53 31.36
C VAL A 15 50.45 -6.60 32.03
N LEU A 16 50.10 -5.51 31.36
CA LEU A 16 48.98 -4.66 31.79
C LEU A 16 47.68 -5.42 31.50
N PRO A 17 46.76 -5.59 32.47
CA PRO A 17 45.43 -6.11 32.19
C PRO A 17 44.74 -5.09 31.27
N ALA A 18 44.32 -5.53 30.09
CA ALA A 18 43.38 -4.76 29.30
C ALA A 18 42.08 -4.67 30.09
N CYS A 19 41.84 -3.52 30.73
CA CYS A 19 40.51 -3.16 31.18
C CYS A 19 39.63 -3.07 29.93
N ALA A 20 38.87 -4.12 29.63
CA ALA A 20 37.74 -4.02 28.72
C ALA A 20 36.79 -2.99 29.33
N SER A 21 36.78 -1.78 28.78
CA SER A 21 35.80 -0.76 29.14
C SER A 21 34.43 -1.32 28.80
N GLN A 22 33.60 -1.54 29.80
CA GLN A 22 32.22 -1.96 29.60
C GLN A 22 31.51 -0.86 28.78
N GLU A 23 30.92 -1.24 27.66
CA GLU A 23 30.25 -0.31 26.76
C GLU A 23 29.15 0.46 27.52
N PRO A 24 29.02 1.79 27.30
CA PRO A 24 27.98 2.56 27.95
C PRO A 24 26.60 1.96 27.66
N ALA A 25 25.78 1.80 28.70
CA ALA A 25 24.40 1.36 28.55
C ALA A 25 23.64 2.28 27.60
N GLY A 26 22.78 1.70 26.76
CA GLY A 26 22.03 2.38 25.71
C GLY A 26 22.85 2.77 24.49
N SER A 27 24.12 2.39 24.38
CA SER A 27 24.91 2.53 23.16
C SER A 27 24.51 1.49 22.09
N LEU A 28 24.84 1.78 20.83
CA LEU A 28 24.66 0.83 19.71
C LEU A 28 25.37 -0.50 19.96
N GLN A 29 26.60 -0.46 20.49
CA GLN A 29 27.38 -1.67 20.78
C GLN A 29 26.75 -2.48 21.92
N ALA A 30 26.38 -1.82 23.04
CA ALA A 30 25.73 -2.48 24.16
C ALA A 30 24.38 -3.12 23.77
N ALA A 31 23.59 -2.47 22.91
CA ALA A 31 22.35 -3.05 22.35
C ALA A 31 22.61 -4.24 21.43
N THR A 32 23.64 -4.16 20.60
CA THR A 32 24.06 -5.26 19.71
C THR A 32 24.43 -6.50 20.50
N GLU A 33 25.14 -6.33 21.61
CA GLU A 33 25.50 -7.42 22.53
C GLU A 33 24.29 -7.92 23.33
N ALA A 34 23.51 -7.03 23.94
CA ALA A 34 22.39 -7.38 24.81
C ALA A 34 21.27 -8.12 24.07
N LEU A 35 21.01 -7.77 22.80
CA LEU A 35 20.04 -8.48 21.96
C LEU A 35 20.66 -9.68 21.21
N GLY A 36 21.97 -9.93 21.32
CA GLY A 36 22.63 -11.02 20.59
C GLY A 36 22.53 -10.85 19.06
N ALA A 37 22.47 -9.60 18.58
CA ALA A 37 22.19 -9.31 17.17
C ALA A 37 23.31 -9.75 16.23
N GLN A 38 24.56 -9.93 16.70
CA GLN A 38 25.66 -10.43 15.87
C GLN A 38 25.46 -11.90 15.50
N GLU A 39 25.15 -12.76 16.48
CA GLU A 39 25.06 -14.22 16.32
C GLU A 39 23.77 -14.69 15.64
N LEU A 40 22.75 -13.84 15.59
CA LEU A 40 21.45 -14.19 15.03
C LEU A 40 21.49 -14.14 13.49
N THR A 41 21.43 -15.27 12.78
CA THR A 41 21.34 -15.31 11.31
C THR A 41 19.92 -15.13 10.79
N GLY A 42 18.91 -15.43 11.62
CA GLY A 42 17.51 -15.26 11.29
C GLY A 42 16.61 -15.23 12.53
N ILE A 43 15.35 -14.85 12.34
CA ILE A 43 14.36 -14.87 13.40
C ILE A 43 13.01 -15.33 12.86
N GLU A 44 12.29 -16.10 13.65
CA GLU A 44 10.85 -16.31 13.45
C GLU A 44 10.12 -15.77 14.66
N TYR A 45 9.08 -14.96 14.45
CA TYR A 45 8.18 -14.56 15.53
C TYR A 45 6.73 -14.73 15.11
N ALA A 46 5.90 -15.13 16.06
CA ALA A 46 4.49 -15.37 15.85
C ALA A 46 3.63 -14.68 16.91
N GLY A 47 2.37 -14.44 16.56
CA GLY A 47 1.46 -13.71 17.44
C GLY A 47 0.08 -13.52 16.84
N THR A 48 -0.67 -12.59 17.45
CA THR A 48 -2.00 -12.16 17.03
C THR A 48 -2.11 -10.65 17.14
N GLY A 49 -3.14 -10.04 16.56
CA GLY A 49 -3.35 -8.61 16.71
C GLY A 49 -4.21 -8.03 15.59
N ARG A 50 -3.74 -6.93 14.98
CA ARG A 50 -4.45 -6.22 13.92
C ARG A 50 -3.54 -5.90 12.75
N TRP A 51 -4.14 -5.93 11.58
CA TRP A 51 -3.55 -5.42 10.34
C TRP A 51 -4.52 -4.41 9.75
N PHE A 52 -4.03 -3.34 9.14
CA PHE A 52 -4.92 -2.33 8.57
C PHE A 52 -4.69 -2.17 7.07
N GLN A 53 -5.76 -2.02 6.31
CA GLN A 53 -5.70 -1.95 4.86
C GLN A 53 -5.28 -0.55 4.40
N PHE A 54 -3.97 -0.35 4.33
CA PHE A 54 -3.35 0.91 3.95
C PHE A 54 -3.94 1.48 2.65
N GLY A 55 -4.34 2.74 2.67
CA GLY A 55 -4.90 3.44 1.50
C GLY A 55 -6.36 3.11 1.15
N GLN A 56 -7.08 2.41 2.02
CA GLN A 56 -8.48 1.98 1.78
C GLN A 56 -9.44 2.57 2.82
N ALA A 57 -9.16 3.80 3.28
CA ALA A 57 -9.97 4.42 4.33
C ALA A 57 -11.45 4.51 3.93
N PRO A 58 -12.38 4.21 4.85
CA PRO A 58 -13.81 4.38 4.62
C PRO A 58 -14.22 5.85 4.39
N ASN A 59 -13.35 6.77 4.75
CA ASN A 59 -13.54 8.21 4.68
C ASN A 59 -12.15 8.86 4.62
N PRO A 60 -11.92 9.91 3.81
CA PRO A 60 -10.63 10.58 3.70
C PRO A 60 -10.04 11.09 5.03
N THR A 61 -10.85 11.26 6.07
CA THR A 61 -10.41 11.73 7.40
C THR A 61 -10.25 10.62 8.44
N LEU A 62 -10.58 9.37 8.11
CA LEU A 62 -10.53 8.25 9.04
C LEU A 62 -9.29 7.36 8.82
N PRO A 63 -8.86 6.61 9.85
CA PRO A 63 -7.82 5.60 9.69
C PRO A 63 -8.19 4.50 8.69
N TRP A 64 -7.18 3.71 8.33
CA TRP A 64 -7.33 2.52 7.50
C TRP A 64 -8.25 1.48 8.16
N PRO A 65 -9.06 0.73 7.39
CA PRO A 65 -9.98 -0.23 7.98
C PRO A 65 -9.20 -1.41 8.59
N PRO A 66 -9.53 -1.81 9.83
CA PRO A 66 -8.82 -2.88 10.51
C PRO A 66 -9.27 -4.27 10.06
N PHE A 67 -8.36 -5.21 10.19
CA PHE A 67 -8.56 -6.64 10.14
C PHE A 67 -8.07 -7.24 11.45
N ASP A 68 -8.88 -8.10 12.06
CA ASP A 68 -8.42 -8.92 13.18
C ASP A 68 -7.51 -10.02 12.64
N VAL A 69 -6.33 -10.16 13.26
CA VAL A 69 -5.30 -11.14 12.91
C VAL A 69 -5.28 -12.21 13.97
N SER A 70 -5.84 -13.38 13.66
CA SER A 70 -5.92 -14.52 14.58
C SER A 70 -4.67 -15.39 14.57
N SER A 71 -3.81 -15.21 13.57
CA SER A 71 -2.48 -15.83 13.48
C SER A 71 -1.58 -14.97 12.62
N PHE A 72 -0.37 -14.72 13.07
CA PHE A 72 0.70 -14.05 12.36
C PHE A 72 1.99 -14.82 12.58
N THR A 73 2.79 -14.99 11.54
CA THR A 73 4.15 -15.54 11.60
C THR A 73 5.02 -14.80 10.59
N ALA A 74 6.14 -14.24 11.05
CA ALA A 74 7.17 -13.68 10.19
C ALA A 74 8.47 -14.45 10.40
N THR A 75 8.94 -15.12 9.34
CA THR A 75 10.23 -15.82 9.29
C THR A 75 11.19 -14.99 8.45
N ILE A 76 12.35 -14.62 9.01
CA ILE A 76 13.30 -13.67 8.43
C ILE A 76 14.71 -14.28 8.41
N ASN A 77 15.40 -14.12 7.29
CA ASN A 77 16.82 -14.39 7.11
C ASN A 77 17.56 -13.05 6.95
N TYR A 78 18.56 -12.80 7.80
CA TYR A 78 19.36 -11.58 7.76
C TYR A 78 20.61 -11.69 6.88
N GLU A 79 21.14 -12.90 6.66
CA GLU A 79 22.35 -13.12 5.85
C GLU A 79 22.06 -12.94 4.36
N THR A 80 20.94 -13.52 3.91
CA THR A 80 20.35 -13.25 2.60
C THR A 80 19.02 -12.58 2.85
N PRO A 81 18.92 -11.24 2.74
CA PRO A 81 17.72 -10.49 3.13
C PRO A 81 16.46 -11.06 2.49
N ALA A 82 15.74 -11.85 3.27
CA ALA A 82 14.56 -12.57 2.85
C ALA A 82 13.59 -12.70 4.01
N ALA A 83 12.30 -12.63 3.71
CA ALA A 83 11.25 -12.80 4.70
C ALA A 83 10.04 -13.52 4.10
N ARG A 84 9.37 -14.29 4.94
CA ARG A 84 8.06 -14.90 4.68
C ARG A 84 7.12 -14.49 5.80
N VAL A 85 6.10 -13.72 5.46
CA VAL A 85 5.02 -13.33 6.37
C VAL A 85 3.77 -14.11 6.03
N GLN A 86 3.21 -14.78 7.02
CA GLN A 86 1.98 -15.55 6.93
C GLN A 86 1.01 -14.98 7.96
N MET A 87 -0.24 -14.75 7.54
CA MET A 87 -1.26 -14.28 8.46
C MET A 87 -2.61 -14.90 8.15
N VAL A 88 -3.44 -15.04 9.19
CA VAL A 88 -4.86 -15.35 9.09
C VAL A 88 -5.60 -14.13 9.59
N ARG A 89 -6.37 -13.48 8.72
CA ARG A 89 -7.03 -12.21 9.03
C ARG A 89 -8.46 -12.16 8.53
N SER A 90 -9.31 -11.40 9.22
CA SER A 90 -10.70 -11.15 8.80
C SER A 90 -11.03 -9.68 8.99
N GLN A 91 -11.76 -9.09 8.05
CA GLN A 91 -12.12 -7.67 8.12
C GLN A 91 -13.00 -7.41 9.34
N VAL A 92 -12.69 -6.33 10.06
CA VAL A 92 -13.57 -5.81 11.12
C VAL A 92 -14.64 -4.96 10.46
N VAL A 93 -15.90 -5.22 10.79
CA VAL A 93 -17.02 -4.37 10.35
C VAL A 93 -17.18 -3.24 11.36
N GLU A 94 -16.96 -2.00 10.95
CA GLU A 94 -17.11 -0.85 11.83
C GLU A 94 -18.57 -0.66 12.24
N PRO A 95 -18.85 -0.24 13.49
CA PRO A 95 -20.21 0.06 13.94
C PRO A 95 -20.95 1.00 12.98
N GLY A 96 -22.14 0.61 12.54
CA GLY A 96 -22.98 1.41 11.66
C GLY A 96 -22.59 1.40 10.18
N ARG A 97 -21.50 0.72 9.78
CA ARG A 97 -21.09 0.62 8.38
C ARG A 97 -21.57 -0.68 7.75
N VAL A 98 -22.27 -0.58 6.62
CA VAL A 98 -22.73 -1.74 5.85
C VAL A 98 -21.57 -2.26 5.00
N ARG A 99 -20.97 -3.39 5.37
CA ARG A 99 -19.90 -4.05 4.60
C ARG A 99 -20.32 -5.44 4.11
N PRO A 100 -19.68 -5.97 3.05
CA PRO A 100 -19.76 -7.39 2.73
C PRO A 100 -19.44 -8.24 3.96
N THR A 101 -20.03 -9.43 4.04
CA THR A 101 -19.70 -10.39 5.09
C THR A 101 -18.18 -10.65 5.09
N PRO A 102 -17.49 -10.45 6.22
CA PRO A 102 -16.05 -10.69 6.29
C PRO A 102 -15.70 -12.11 5.89
N VAL A 103 -14.70 -12.23 5.02
CA VAL A 103 -14.13 -13.51 4.60
C VAL A 103 -12.75 -13.64 5.20
N THR A 104 -12.47 -14.80 5.81
CA THR A 104 -11.14 -15.12 6.32
C THR A 104 -10.13 -15.19 5.19
N GLN A 105 -9.11 -14.35 5.25
CA GLN A 105 -7.99 -14.31 4.33
C GLN A 105 -6.77 -14.99 4.95
N ARG A 106 -5.95 -15.62 4.11
CA ARG A 106 -4.71 -16.30 4.51
C ARG A 106 -3.51 -15.85 3.65
N PRO A 107 -3.19 -14.55 3.57
CA PRO A 107 -2.14 -14.10 2.69
C PRO A 107 -0.78 -14.61 3.16
N VAL A 108 0.05 -14.96 2.17
CA VAL A 108 1.45 -15.28 2.34
C VAL A 108 2.24 -14.33 1.46
N GLN A 109 3.06 -13.51 2.10
CA GLN A 109 3.89 -12.51 1.46
C GLN A 109 5.35 -12.91 1.61
N VAL A 110 6.11 -12.84 0.52
CA VAL A 110 7.51 -13.29 0.50
C VAL A 110 8.38 -12.23 -0.18
N VAL A 111 9.59 -12.05 0.34
CA VAL A 111 10.68 -11.30 -0.31
C VAL A 111 11.97 -12.09 -0.17
N SER A 112 12.84 -12.04 -1.18
CA SER A 112 14.19 -12.59 -1.15
C SER A 112 15.05 -11.79 -2.13
N GLY A 113 16.00 -11.03 -1.59
CA GLY A 113 16.81 -10.08 -2.35
C GLY A 113 15.95 -9.05 -3.10
N SER A 114 16.11 -8.97 -4.42
CA SER A 114 15.37 -8.03 -5.27
C SER A 114 14.01 -8.56 -5.76
N PHE A 115 13.54 -9.70 -5.23
CA PHE A 115 12.31 -10.35 -5.68
C PHE A 115 11.30 -10.41 -4.55
N ALA A 116 10.06 -10.03 -4.82
CA ALA A 116 8.93 -10.21 -3.92
C ALA A 116 7.77 -10.88 -4.66
N TRP A 117 7.00 -11.70 -3.94
CA TRP A 117 5.83 -12.39 -4.47
C TRP A 117 4.81 -12.70 -3.39
N ASN A 118 3.57 -12.92 -3.79
CA ASN A 118 2.54 -13.48 -2.92
C ASN A 118 2.32 -14.94 -3.27
N MET A 119 1.94 -15.76 -2.30
CA MET A 119 1.34 -17.07 -2.62
C MET A 119 -0.17 -16.88 -2.66
N VAL A 120 -0.76 -16.99 -3.86
CA VAL A 120 -2.21 -16.86 -4.05
C VAL A 120 -2.75 -18.05 -4.83
N PRO A 121 -3.98 -18.51 -4.55
CA PRO A 121 -4.66 -19.44 -5.43
C PRO A 121 -4.73 -18.85 -6.85
N ALA A 122 -4.58 -19.68 -7.88
CA ALA A 122 -4.74 -19.20 -9.25
C ALA A 122 -6.19 -18.66 -9.44
N PRO A 123 -6.40 -17.62 -10.27
CA PRO A 123 -7.74 -17.13 -10.56
C PRO A 123 -8.65 -18.25 -11.06
N GLY A 124 -9.84 -18.39 -10.44
CA GLY A 124 -10.80 -19.46 -10.78
C GLY A 124 -10.39 -20.87 -10.33
N ALA A 125 -9.31 -21.01 -9.56
CA ALA A 125 -8.89 -22.31 -9.04
C ALA A 125 -9.92 -22.89 -8.06
N ALA A 126 -10.08 -24.22 -8.10
CA ALA A 126 -10.90 -24.93 -7.12
C ALA A 126 -10.40 -24.65 -5.70
N ALA A 127 -11.30 -24.65 -4.71
CA ALA A 127 -11.01 -24.27 -3.32
C ALA A 127 -9.87 -25.06 -2.64
N ALA A 128 -9.48 -26.21 -3.19
CA ALA A 128 -8.38 -27.05 -2.69
C ALA A 128 -7.05 -26.87 -3.45
N THR A 129 -6.98 -25.96 -4.42
CA THR A 129 -5.77 -25.76 -5.23
C THR A 129 -4.68 -25.08 -4.41
N ALA A 130 -3.47 -25.63 -4.43
CA ALA A 130 -2.34 -25.03 -3.73
C ALA A 130 -2.06 -23.62 -4.28
N PRO A 131 -1.76 -22.63 -3.41
CA PRO A 131 -1.34 -21.31 -3.85
C PRO A 131 -0.09 -21.37 -4.73
N ALA A 132 -0.08 -20.57 -5.79
CA ALA A 132 1.06 -20.38 -6.69
C ALA A 132 1.75 -19.03 -6.41
N PRO A 133 3.06 -18.92 -6.68
CA PRO A 133 3.76 -17.65 -6.55
C PRO A 133 3.26 -16.65 -7.61
N GLN A 134 2.95 -15.43 -7.18
CA GLN A 134 2.61 -14.31 -8.05
C GLN A 134 3.59 -13.15 -7.78
N PRO A 135 4.39 -12.74 -8.78
CA PRO A 135 5.35 -11.64 -8.63
C PRO A 135 4.70 -10.35 -8.10
N GLN A 136 5.43 -9.61 -7.26
CA GLN A 136 5.03 -8.35 -6.64
C GLN A 136 6.21 -7.37 -6.59
N PRO A 137 6.79 -6.99 -7.75
CA PRO A 137 8.02 -6.18 -7.79
C PRO A 137 7.90 -4.85 -7.03
N ASP A 138 6.73 -4.22 -7.06
CA ASP A 138 6.47 -2.93 -6.40
C ASP A 138 6.47 -3.00 -4.86
N THR A 139 6.50 -4.21 -4.29
CA THR A 139 6.51 -4.44 -2.82
C THR A 139 7.89 -4.80 -2.27
N VAL A 140 8.92 -4.90 -3.11
CA VAL A 140 10.28 -5.29 -2.69
C VAL A 140 10.81 -4.31 -1.65
N GLU A 141 10.71 -3.01 -1.91
CA GLU A 141 11.23 -1.96 -1.02
C GLU A 141 10.56 -2.02 0.36
N GLU A 142 9.23 -2.13 0.39
CA GLU A 142 8.46 -2.25 1.63
C GLU A 142 8.88 -3.49 2.43
N ARG A 143 8.97 -4.66 1.81
CA ARG A 143 9.27 -5.92 2.51
C ARG A 143 10.72 -6.04 2.95
N ILE A 144 11.67 -5.48 2.20
CA ILE A 144 13.06 -5.37 2.65
C ILE A 144 13.16 -4.41 3.83
N MET A 145 12.40 -3.32 3.83
CA MET A 145 12.30 -2.43 5.00
C MET A 145 11.79 -3.18 6.23
N GLU A 146 10.79 -4.07 6.10
CA GLU A 146 10.29 -4.87 7.22
C GLU A 146 11.37 -5.77 7.87
N ILE A 147 12.33 -6.26 7.08
CA ILE A 147 13.48 -7.03 7.60
C ILE A 147 14.40 -6.14 8.44
N TRP A 148 14.80 -4.99 7.89
CA TRP A 148 15.77 -4.11 8.52
C TRP A 148 15.21 -3.26 9.65
N THR A 149 13.89 -3.21 9.78
CA THR A 149 13.25 -2.47 10.87
C THR A 149 13.07 -3.31 12.12
N THR A 150 13.15 -4.65 12.08
CA THR A 150 13.14 -5.47 13.31
C THR A 150 14.27 -5.03 14.27
N PRO A 151 14.15 -5.21 15.59
CA PRO A 151 15.19 -4.80 16.53
C PRO A 151 16.59 -5.32 16.15
N HIS A 152 16.69 -6.61 15.82
CA HIS A 152 17.94 -7.24 15.43
C HIS A 152 18.39 -6.82 14.03
N GLY A 153 17.46 -6.73 13.08
CA GLY A 153 17.72 -6.27 11.72
C GLY A 153 18.26 -4.85 11.67
N PHE A 154 17.72 -3.95 12.50
CA PHE A 154 18.16 -2.57 12.61
C PHE A 154 19.60 -2.47 13.10
N LEU A 155 19.97 -3.22 14.15
CA LEU A 155 21.33 -3.25 14.68
C LEU A 155 22.33 -3.82 13.66
N LYS A 156 21.95 -4.89 12.94
CA LYS A 156 22.76 -5.43 11.84
C LYS A 156 22.94 -4.44 10.70
N ALA A 157 21.86 -3.79 10.27
CA ALA A 157 21.91 -2.79 9.23
C ALA A 157 22.76 -1.57 9.64
N ALA A 158 22.68 -1.15 10.90
CA ALA A 158 23.51 -0.09 11.45
C ALA A 158 25.00 -0.41 11.36
N ALA A 159 25.39 -1.63 11.76
CA ALA A 159 26.77 -2.11 11.66
C ALA A 159 27.25 -2.17 10.20
N ALA A 160 26.40 -2.59 9.27
CA ALA A 160 26.75 -2.72 7.85
C ALA A 160 26.80 -1.39 7.08
N ASN A 161 26.19 -0.31 7.60
CA ASN A 161 26.01 0.95 6.87
C ASN A 161 26.66 2.16 7.58
N ASN A 162 27.75 1.95 8.32
CA ASN A 162 28.52 3.00 8.99
C ASN A 162 27.64 3.96 9.81
N ALA A 163 26.77 3.40 10.66
CA ALA A 163 25.82 4.20 11.42
C ALA A 163 26.50 5.27 12.30
N THR A 164 25.82 6.41 12.42
CA THR A 164 26.11 7.43 13.43
C THR A 164 25.28 7.12 14.67
N SER A 165 25.87 7.15 15.85
CA SER A 165 25.19 7.01 17.14
C SER A 165 25.49 8.22 18.02
N ALA A 166 24.45 8.82 18.59
CA ALA A 166 24.55 9.96 19.48
C ALA A 166 23.71 9.74 20.75
N PRO A 167 24.17 10.17 21.94
CA PRO A 167 23.38 10.05 23.16
C PRO A 167 22.02 10.75 23.05
N ALA A 168 20.93 10.07 23.44
CA ALA A 168 19.57 10.59 23.42
C ALA A 168 18.71 9.89 24.48
N ASN A 169 17.93 10.66 25.26
CA ASN A 169 16.93 10.14 26.23
C ASN A 169 17.43 9.02 27.17
N GLY A 170 18.68 9.07 27.60
CA GLY A 170 19.28 8.04 28.47
C GLY A 170 19.79 6.79 27.74
N GLY A 171 19.64 6.72 26.42
CA GLY A 171 20.35 5.78 25.55
C GLY A 171 20.93 6.49 24.33
N SER A 172 20.62 6.05 23.11
CA SER A 172 21.15 6.64 21.88
C SER A 172 20.17 6.70 20.72
N GLU A 173 20.29 7.76 19.93
CA GLU A 173 19.74 7.83 18.57
C GLU A 173 20.79 7.30 17.59
N VAL A 174 20.39 6.33 16.78
CA VAL A 174 21.25 5.70 15.77
C VAL A 174 20.66 5.99 14.39
N SER A 175 21.50 6.41 13.44
CA SER A 175 21.04 6.63 12.07
C SER A 175 22.04 6.19 11.01
N PHE A 176 21.52 5.72 9.89
CA PHE A 176 22.29 5.28 8.73
C PHE A 176 21.45 5.42 7.46
N THR A 177 22.05 5.14 6.30
CA THR A 177 21.34 5.18 5.02
C THR A 177 21.67 3.94 4.23
N ILE A 178 20.63 3.22 3.79
CA ILE A 178 20.76 2.05 2.92
C ILE A 178 20.66 2.50 1.46
N ASN A 179 21.58 2.00 0.62
CA ASN A 179 21.64 2.26 -0.83
C ASN A 179 21.69 3.75 -1.21
N GLY A 180 22.14 4.62 -0.29
CA GLY A 180 22.13 6.08 -0.49
C GLY A 180 20.73 6.71 -0.62
N LYS A 181 19.65 5.94 -0.39
CA LYS A 181 18.26 6.36 -0.64
C LYS A 181 17.41 6.38 0.63
N TYR A 182 17.43 5.30 1.42
CA TYR A 182 16.53 5.16 2.57
C TYR A 182 17.26 5.46 3.87
N ARG A 183 16.93 6.60 4.50
CA ARG A 183 17.45 6.96 5.81
C ARG A 183 16.66 6.24 6.90
N TYR A 184 17.39 5.52 7.76
CA TYR A 184 16.85 4.90 8.96
C TYR A 184 17.31 5.67 10.18
N VAL A 185 16.40 5.84 11.14
CA VAL A 185 16.67 6.43 12.45
C VAL A 185 16.04 5.55 13.50
N GLY A 186 16.82 5.09 14.49
CA GLY A 186 16.32 4.27 15.59
C GLY A 186 16.70 4.86 16.93
N GLN A 187 15.90 4.52 17.94
CA GLN A 187 16.13 4.90 19.34
C GLN A 187 16.44 3.63 20.14
N ILE A 188 17.53 3.69 20.89
CA ILE A 188 17.96 2.67 21.83
C ILE A 188 17.81 3.25 23.23
N ASN A 189 17.14 2.53 24.12
CA ASN A 189 16.92 2.98 25.50
C ASN A 189 18.06 2.57 26.45
N ALA A 190 18.00 3.03 27.70
CA ALA A 190 18.98 2.71 28.75
C ALA A 190 19.06 1.21 29.10
N GLN A 191 18.07 0.41 28.69
CA GLN A 191 18.03 -1.04 28.88
C GLN A 191 18.61 -1.80 27.68
N ASN A 192 19.30 -1.12 26.76
CA ASN A 192 19.90 -1.70 25.56
C ASN A 192 18.87 -2.28 24.56
N GLN A 193 17.64 -1.76 24.57
CA GLN A 193 16.56 -2.21 23.68
C GLN A 193 16.33 -1.20 22.56
N VAL A 194 16.08 -1.68 21.34
CA VAL A 194 15.59 -0.84 20.24
C VAL A 194 14.10 -0.59 20.49
N GLU A 195 13.72 0.62 20.88
CA GLU A 195 12.32 0.96 21.21
C GLU A 195 11.56 1.56 20.02
N ARG A 196 12.29 2.12 19.04
CA ARG A 196 11.70 2.74 17.86
C ARG A 196 12.63 2.66 16.66
N VAL A 197 12.07 2.45 15.47
CA VAL A 197 12.75 2.62 14.19
C VAL A 197 11.86 3.40 13.23
N GLN A 198 12.43 4.38 12.54
CA GLN A 198 11.77 5.26 11.59
C GLN A 198 12.50 5.21 10.24
N THR A 199 11.73 5.27 9.16
CA THR A 199 12.22 5.41 7.79
C THR A 199 11.15 6.07 6.92
N THR A 200 11.39 6.18 5.62
CA THR A 200 10.46 6.78 4.66
C THR A 200 10.38 5.90 3.43
N LEU A 201 9.17 5.63 2.95
CA LEU A 201 8.91 4.89 1.71
C LEU A 201 8.21 5.80 0.70
N ASP A 202 8.42 5.52 -0.59
CA ASP A 202 7.63 6.17 -1.63
C ASP A 202 6.17 5.66 -1.63
N ASN A 203 5.25 6.54 -1.97
CA ASN A 203 3.86 6.21 -2.21
C ASN A 203 3.27 7.14 -3.27
N THR A 204 2.53 6.59 -4.22
CA THR A 204 1.97 7.35 -5.34
C THR A 204 1.00 8.46 -4.89
N VAL A 205 0.27 8.24 -3.80
CA VAL A 205 -0.70 9.21 -3.25
C VAL A 205 -0.05 10.13 -2.21
N LEU A 206 0.67 9.56 -1.25
CA LEU A 206 1.19 10.28 -0.09
C LEU A 206 2.59 10.88 -0.31
N GLY A 207 3.31 10.50 -1.37
CA GLY A 207 4.70 10.86 -1.58
C GLY A 207 5.64 10.14 -0.62
N ASP A 208 6.68 10.85 -0.17
CA ASP A 208 7.63 10.39 0.86
C ASP A 208 6.87 10.14 2.17
N THR A 209 6.50 8.88 2.38
CA THR A 209 5.58 8.43 3.43
C THR A 209 6.37 7.97 4.64
N PRO A 210 6.21 8.60 5.82
CA PRO A 210 6.90 8.16 7.02
C PRO A 210 6.39 6.78 7.45
N VAL A 211 7.32 5.92 7.83
CA VAL A 211 7.07 4.64 8.46
C VAL A 211 7.73 4.67 9.83
N GLU A 212 6.98 4.32 10.87
CA GLU A 212 7.49 4.20 12.23
C GLU A 212 7.09 2.85 12.82
N ILE A 213 8.04 2.18 13.46
CA ILE A 213 7.82 0.96 14.22
C ILE A 213 8.20 1.24 15.67
N VAL A 214 7.30 0.96 16.59
CA VAL A 214 7.50 1.06 18.03
C VAL A 214 7.46 -0.34 18.64
N TYR A 215 8.41 -0.57 19.54
CA TYR A 215 8.62 -1.83 20.24
C TYR A 215 8.46 -1.62 21.74
N SER A 216 7.64 -2.45 22.38
CA SER A 216 7.46 -2.39 23.83
C SER A 216 7.42 -3.78 24.45
N ASP A 217 7.49 -3.79 25.78
CA ASP A 217 7.25 -4.99 26.59
C ASP A 217 8.21 -6.13 26.23
N TYR A 218 9.51 -5.80 26.15
CA TYR A 218 10.58 -6.77 25.90
C TYR A 218 10.61 -7.87 26.95
N GLN A 219 10.75 -9.11 26.46
CA GLN A 219 10.90 -10.29 27.30
C GLN A 219 11.84 -11.30 26.65
N ASP A 220 12.28 -12.27 27.45
CA ASP A 220 13.10 -13.38 27.00
C ASP A 220 12.20 -14.51 26.46
N PHE A 221 12.35 -14.82 25.18
CA PHE A 221 11.67 -15.94 24.51
C PHE A 221 12.61 -17.14 24.32
N GLY A 222 13.09 -17.71 25.42
CA GLY A 222 13.92 -18.91 25.39
C GLY A 222 15.35 -18.64 24.89
N GLY A 223 15.95 -17.54 25.34
CA GLY A 223 17.28 -17.06 24.98
C GLY A 223 17.28 -15.94 23.94
N VAL A 224 16.11 -15.49 23.49
CA VAL A 224 15.97 -14.40 22.50
C VAL A 224 15.21 -13.24 23.13
N MET A 225 15.93 -12.16 23.44
CA MET A 225 15.32 -10.92 23.89
C MET A 225 14.60 -10.23 22.75
N PHE A 226 13.27 -10.07 22.84
CA PHE A 226 12.45 -9.50 21.77
C PHE A 226 11.22 -8.77 22.35
N PRO A 227 10.66 -7.75 21.68
CA PRO A 227 9.43 -7.09 22.15
C PRO A 227 8.23 -8.04 22.10
N SER A 228 7.39 -8.03 23.13
CA SER A 228 6.10 -8.72 23.10
C SER A 228 4.99 -7.90 22.44
N ARG A 229 5.23 -6.62 22.14
CA ARG A 229 4.31 -5.75 21.39
C ARG A 229 5.04 -4.98 20.30
N ILE A 230 4.52 -5.07 19.08
CA ILE A 230 5.02 -4.34 17.90
C ILE A 230 3.87 -3.51 17.33
N VAL A 231 4.10 -2.21 17.11
CA VAL A 231 3.17 -1.32 16.44
C VAL A 231 3.87 -0.66 15.27
N ARG A 232 3.33 -0.80 14.05
CA ARG A 232 3.80 -0.09 12.85
C ARG A 232 2.76 0.91 12.40
N THR A 233 3.22 2.14 12.15
CA THR A 233 2.45 3.17 11.49
C THR A 233 3.06 3.52 10.13
N GLN A 234 2.20 3.93 9.20
CA GLN A 234 2.58 4.44 7.89
C GLN A 234 1.67 5.61 7.54
N GLY A 235 2.27 6.75 7.16
CA GLY A 235 1.52 7.98 6.95
C GLY A 235 0.78 8.46 8.21
N ASN A 236 1.37 8.23 9.39
CA ASN A 236 0.83 8.55 10.72
C ASN A 236 -0.44 7.75 11.12
N HIS A 237 -0.75 6.66 10.44
CA HIS A 237 -1.85 5.76 10.78
C HIS A 237 -1.35 4.34 11.01
N PRO A 238 -1.93 3.57 11.94
CA PRO A 238 -1.51 2.20 12.19
C PRO A 238 -1.74 1.33 10.96
N VAL A 239 -0.77 0.47 10.65
CA VAL A 239 -0.84 -0.54 9.58
C VAL A 239 -0.61 -1.96 10.10
N LEU A 240 -0.01 -2.10 11.29
CA LEU A 240 0.20 -3.38 11.95
C LEU A 240 0.26 -3.18 13.47
N GLU A 241 -0.40 -4.05 14.22
CA GLU A 241 -0.24 -4.20 15.67
C GLU A 241 -0.16 -5.69 15.98
N ILE A 242 0.93 -6.16 16.59
CA ILE A 242 1.12 -7.58 16.92
C ILE A 242 1.50 -7.72 18.38
N SER A 243 0.75 -8.57 19.09
CA SER A 243 1.13 -9.17 20.35
C SER A 243 1.90 -10.45 20.07
N VAL A 244 3.21 -10.44 20.31
CA VAL A 244 4.11 -11.56 20.03
C VAL A 244 3.99 -12.60 21.14
N SER A 245 3.72 -13.85 20.75
CA SER A 245 3.56 -14.99 21.66
C SER A 245 4.74 -15.95 21.64
N SER A 246 5.54 -15.96 20.56
CA SER A 246 6.71 -16.84 20.45
C SER A 246 7.76 -16.24 19.54
N VAL A 247 9.01 -16.53 19.83
CA VAL A 247 10.17 -16.17 19.01
C VAL A 247 11.11 -17.37 18.93
N THR A 248 11.72 -17.58 17.77
CA THR A 248 12.71 -18.62 17.53
C THR A 248 13.92 -17.98 16.86
N ALA A 249 15.09 -18.16 17.45
CA ALA A 249 16.36 -17.76 16.84
C ALA A 249 16.75 -18.75 15.74
N ASN A 250 17.32 -18.20 14.67
CA ASN A 250 17.92 -18.95 13.57
C ASN A 250 17.01 -20.06 13.01
N PRO A 251 15.75 -19.75 12.67
CA PRO A 251 14.86 -20.71 12.04
C PRO A 251 15.44 -21.12 10.67
N ALA A 252 15.01 -22.28 10.15
CA ALA A 252 15.25 -22.61 8.76
C ALA A 252 14.51 -21.58 7.87
N ALA A 253 15.27 -20.72 7.19
CA ALA A 253 14.75 -19.58 6.42
C ALA A 253 15.35 -19.52 5.00
N ASP A 254 15.53 -20.69 4.39
CA ASP A 254 16.01 -20.81 3.00
C ASP A 254 14.88 -20.51 2.01
N ILE A 255 14.69 -19.22 1.71
CA ILE A 255 13.65 -18.76 0.80
C ILE A 255 14.21 -18.73 -0.64
N THR A 256 13.96 -19.82 -1.37
CA THR A 256 14.30 -19.91 -2.80
C THR A 256 13.34 -19.09 -3.64
N VAL A 257 13.87 -18.24 -4.52
CA VAL A 257 13.07 -17.48 -5.49
C VAL A 257 12.56 -18.43 -6.58
N PRO A 258 11.23 -18.58 -6.77
CA PRO A 258 10.68 -19.42 -7.83
C PRO A 258 11.06 -18.91 -9.22
N ASP A 259 11.27 -19.81 -10.19
CA ASP A 259 11.65 -19.44 -11.56
C ASP A 259 10.66 -18.49 -12.23
N GLN A 260 9.35 -18.69 -12.01
CA GLN A 260 8.31 -17.80 -12.49
C GLN A 260 8.44 -16.38 -11.95
N VAL A 261 8.97 -16.21 -10.72
CA VAL A 261 9.22 -14.89 -10.13
C VAL A 261 10.51 -14.30 -10.67
N ARG A 262 11.58 -15.10 -10.74
CA ARG A 262 12.90 -14.69 -11.23
C ARG A 262 12.86 -14.21 -12.68
N THR A 263 12.05 -14.84 -13.50
CA THR A 263 11.93 -14.56 -14.94
C THR A 263 10.75 -13.64 -15.28
N ALA A 264 9.95 -13.22 -14.28
CA ALA A 264 8.86 -12.30 -14.51
C ALA A 264 9.39 -10.93 -14.94
N THR A 265 8.93 -10.47 -16.11
CA THR A 265 9.09 -9.09 -16.52
C THR A 265 7.86 -8.29 -16.10
N PRO A 266 8.01 -7.05 -15.60
CA PRO A 266 6.86 -6.17 -15.38
C PRO A 266 5.97 -6.12 -16.62
N ALA A 267 4.66 -6.25 -16.42
CA ALA A 267 3.72 -6.15 -17.52
C ALA A 267 3.83 -4.74 -18.15
N ALA A 268 3.89 -4.68 -19.48
CA ALA A 268 3.84 -3.40 -20.17
C ALA A 268 2.53 -2.68 -19.82
N VAL A 269 2.59 -1.36 -19.58
CA VAL A 269 1.39 -0.56 -19.37
C VAL A 269 0.65 -0.46 -20.70
N THR A 270 -0.47 -1.16 -20.83
CA THR A 270 -1.31 -1.17 -22.04
C THR A 270 -2.59 -0.39 -21.82
N VAL A 271 -3.04 0.35 -22.84
CA VAL A 271 -4.37 0.99 -22.87
C VAL A 271 -5.15 0.44 -24.05
N GLU A 272 -5.99 -0.57 -23.78
CA GLU A 272 -6.92 -1.10 -24.77
C GLU A 272 -8.14 -0.17 -24.84
N VAL A 273 -8.55 0.21 -26.06
CA VAL A 273 -9.65 1.15 -26.27
C VAL A 273 -10.87 0.40 -26.77
N GLU A 274 -11.98 0.54 -26.04
CA GLU A 274 -13.30 0.05 -26.45
C GLU A 274 -14.26 1.23 -26.61
N LYS A 275 -14.99 1.31 -27.74
CA LYS A 275 -15.97 2.38 -27.98
C LYS A 275 -17.28 2.05 -27.26
N LEU A 276 -17.67 2.87 -26.28
CA LEU A 276 -18.96 2.72 -25.57
C LEU A 276 -20.10 3.40 -26.33
N ALA A 277 -19.82 4.60 -26.85
CA ALA A 277 -20.73 5.40 -27.66
C ALA A 277 -19.91 6.36 -28.54
N ASP A 278 -20.57 7.14 -29.38
CA ASP A 278 -19.87 8.18 -30.12
C ASP A 278 -19.26 9.23 -29.18
N GLY A 279 -17.94 9.43 -29.27
CA GLY A 279 -17.19 10.29 -28.34
C GLY A 279 -17.08 9.76 -26.90
N VAL A 280 -17.33 8.47 -26.64
CA VAL A 280 -17.15 7.88 -25.30
C VAL A 280 -16.32 6.61 -25.42
N HIS A 281 -15.13 6.63 -24.82
CA HIS A 281 -14.10 5.60 -24.97
C HIS A 281 -13.74 5.00 -23.62
N TYR A 282 -13.84 3.69 -23.51
CA TYR A 282 -13.40 2.93 -22.36
C TYR A 282 -11.95 2.50 -22.53
N LEU A 283 -11.13 2.86 -21.56
CA LEU A 283 -9.68 2.76 -21.60
C LEU A 283 -9.25 1.69 -20.62
N LYS A 284 -9.26 0.45 -21.11
CA LYS A 284 -8.96 -0.74 -20.32
C LYS A 284 -7.48 -0.83 -19.99
N GLY A 285 -7.19 -1.46 -18.86
CA GLY A 285 -5.87 -1.67 -18.30
C GLY A 285 -5.76 -3.09 -17.78
N GLY A 286 -4.86 -3.34 -16.83
CA GLY A 286 -4.79 -4.63 -16.13
C GLY A 286 -6.06 -4.85 -15.30
N SER A 287 -6.04 -4.39 -14.05
CA SER A 287 -7.19 -4.47 -13.14
C SER A 287 -8.09 -3.23 -13.17
N HIS A 288 -7.53 -2.06 -13.46
CA HIS A 288 -8.22 -0.77 -13.37
C HIS A 288 -8.37 -0.11 -14.74
N HIS A 289 -9.47 0.62 -14.90
CA HIS A 289 -9.86 1.24 -16.16
C HIS A 289 -10.16 2.73 -15.99
N SER A 290 -10.25 3.45 -17.11
CA SER A 290 -10.66 4.86 -17.18
C SER A 290 -11.66 5.05 -18.32
N VAL A 291 -12.35 6.19 -18.37
CA VAL A 291 -13.19 6.56 -19.52
C VAL A 291 -12.78 7.93 -20.02
N ALA A 292 -12.67 8.11 -21.33
CA ALA A 292 -12.54 9.41 -21.98
C ALA A 292 -13.83 9.81 -22.67
N ILE A 293 -14.26 11.04 -22.43
CA ILE A 293 -15.49 11.63 -22.96
C ILE A 293 -15.10 12.84 -23.79
N ASP A 294 -15.35 12.74 -25.09
CA ASP A 294 -15.13 13.80 -26.07
C ASP A 294 -16.25 14.86 -25.97
N GLN A 295 -15.85 16.07 -25.60
CA GLN A 295 -16.68 17.26 -25.58
C GLN A 295 -16.32 18.16 -26.77
N ARG A 296 -17.11 19.18 -27.08
CA ARG A 296 -16.92 20.05 -28.25
C ARG A 296 -15.51 20.65 -28.31
N ASP A 297 -15.00 21.16 -27.20
CA ASP A 297 -13.76 21.95 -27.10
C ASP A 297 -12.74 21.37 -26.11
N HIS A 298 -13.05 20.26 -25.44
CA HIS A 298 -12.17 19.64 -24.45
C HIS A 298 -12.46 18.14 -24.29
N ILE A 299 -11.67 17.48 -23.45
CA ILE A 299 -11.86 16.08 -23.04
C ILE A 299 -12.08 16.05 -21.53
N ILE A 300 -13.00 15.19 -21.10
CA ILE A 300 -13.17 14.80 -19.69
C ILE A 300 -12.66 13.37 -19.56
N VAL A 301 -11.77 13.12 -18.60
CA VAL A 301 -11.35 11.77 -18.22
C VAL A 301 -12.00 11.39 -16.89
N VAL A 302 -12.49 10.16 -16.79
CA VAL A 302 -13.00 9.56 -15.55
C VAL A 302 -11.97 8.55 -15.04
N GLU A 303 -11.53 8.80 -13.81
CA GLU A 303 -10.57 8.03 -13.00
C GLU A 303 -9.11 8.05 -13.45
N ALA A 304 -8.19 8.13 -12.46
CA ALA A 304 -6.74 8.05 -12.66
C ALA A 304 -6.12 7.01 -11.72
N PRO A 305 -6.35 5.72 -12.00
CA PRO A 305 -5.98 4.66 -11.07
C PRO A 305 -4.46 4.40 -11.04
N GLN A 306 -4.05 3.67 -10.01
CA GLN A 306 -2.72 3.11 -9.81
C GLN A 306 -1.59 4.16 -9.64
N ASN A 307 -1.03 4.68 -10.73
CA ASN A 307 0.23 5.42 -10.70
C ASN A 307 0.43 6.33 -11.93
N GLU A 308 1.55 7.06 -11.94
CA GLU A 308 1.95 7.96 -13.03
C GLU A 308 2.15 7.23 -14.37
N ALA A 309 2.73 6.04 -14.38
CA ALA A 309 2.97 5.28 -15.61
C ALA A 309 1.65 4.92 -16.30
N ARG A 310 0.65 4.47 -15.51
CA ARG A 310 -0.71 4.23 -16.00
C ARG A 310 -1.34 5.52 -16.55
N SER A 311 -1.29 6.60 -15.79
CA SER A 311 -1.91 7.87 -16.18
C SER A 311 -1.26 8.48 -17.43
N THR A 312 0.06 8.41 -17.55
CA THR A 312 0.81 8.87 -18.73
C THR A 312 0.39 8.10 -19.99
N ALA A 313 0.27 6.77 -19.89
CA ALA A 313 -0.19 5.95 -21.00
C ALA A 313 -1.64 6.25 -21.40
N VAL A 314 -2.53 6.48 -20.42
CA VAL A 314 -3.92 6.88 -20.66
C VAL A 314 -3.98 8.25 -21.34
N ILE A 315 -3.28 9.27 -20.83
CA ILE A 315 -3.22 10.61 -21.45
C ILE A 315 -2.71 10.53 -22.89
N ALA A 316 -1.64 9.77 -23.14
CA ALA A 316 -1.10 9.58 -24.48
C ALA A 316 -2.15 8.94 -25.41
N LYS A 317 -2.82 7.87 -24.96
CA LYS A 317 -3.85 7.20 -25.76
C LYS A 317 -5.06 8.10 -26.01
N VAL A 318 -5.48 8.90 -25.02
CA VAL A 318 -6.57 9.88 -25.15
C VAL A 318 -6.25 10.90 -26.24
N LYS A 319 -5.05 11.48 -26.23
CA LYS A 319 -4.61 12.46 -27.24
C LYS A 319 -4.45 11.86 -28.63
N GLU A 320 -4.15 10.56 -28.72
CA GLU A 320 -4.10 9.83 -30.00
C GLU A 320 -5.49 9.67 -30.60
N ILE A 321 -6.50 9.29 -29.80
CA ILE A 321 -7.85 8.96 -30.30
C ILE A 321 -8.79 10.17 -30.39
N ILE A 322 -8.52 11.24 -29.62
CA ILE A 322 -9.24 12.52 -29.66
C ILE A 322 -8.18 13.64 -29.78
N PRO A 323 -7.65 13.90 -30.98
CA PRO A 323 -6.59 14.89 -31.18
C PRO A 323 -7.09 16.32 -30.99
N ASP A 324 -6.15 17.25 -30.83
CA ASP A 324 -6.34 18.71 -30.83
C ASP A 324 -7.22 19.30 -29.70
N LYS A 325 -7.67 18.49 -28.74
CA LYS A 325 -8.45 18.94 -27.58
C LYS A 325 -7.67 18.77 -26.28
N PRO A 326 -7.69 19.76 -25.36
CA PRO A 326 -7.08 19.62 -24.05
C PRO A 326 -7.90 18.68 -23.16
N ILE A 327 -7.22 17.92 -22.30
CA ILE A 327 -7.86 17.26 -21.15
C ILE A 327 -8.10 18.36 -20.11
N ARG A 328 -9.34 18.81 -19.99
CA ARG A 328 -9.71 19.93 -19.11
C ARG A 328 -10.11 19.47 -17.73
N TYR A 329 -10.73 18.30 -17.64
CA TYR A 329 -11.25 17.75 -16.38
C TYR A 329 -10.82 16.31 -16.19
N LEU A 330 -10.45 15.98 -14.96
CA LEU A 330 -10.38 14.62 -14.47
C LEU A 330 -11.39 14.43 -13.34
N ILE A 331 -12.35 13.53 -13.51
CA ILE A 331 -13.29 13.15 -12.45
C ILE A 331 -12.70 11.98 -11.66
N ASN A 332 -12.57 12.14 -10.34
CA ASN A 332 -12.15 11.07 -9.42
C ASN A 332 -13.36 10.53 -8.64
N SER A 333 -13.49 9.21 -8.56
CA SER A 333 -14.59 8.60 -7.83
C SER A 333 -14.45 8.72 -6.31
N HIS A 334 -13.26 8.44 -5.76
CA HIS A 334 -12.96 8.49 -4.33
C HIS A 334 -11.45 8.39 -4.03
N ALA A 335 -11.09 8.56 -2.75
CA ALA A 335 -9.70 8.68 -2.29
C ALA A 335 -8.95 7.36 -2.01
N HIS A 336 -9.48 6.20 -2.40
CA HIS A 336 -8.71 4.96 -2.29
C HIS A 336 -7.47 5.01 -3.21
N PHE A 337 -6.37 4.42 -2.76
CA PHE A 337 -5.05 4.69 -3.38
C PHE A 337 -4.92 4.12 -4.78
N ASP A 338 -5.57 2.99 -5.03
CA ASP A 338 -5.62 2.37 -6.33
C ASP A 338 -6.49 3.14 -7.33
N HIS A 339 -7.24 4.15 -6.88
CA HIS A 339 -8.04 5.07 -7.69
C HIS A 339 -7.46 6.50 -7.74
N SER A 340 -6.69 6.90 -6.74
CA SER A 340 -6.16 8.26 -6.61
C SER A 340 -4.65 8.39 -6.91
N GLY A 341 -3.94 7.28 -7.10
CA GLY A 341 -2.49 7.29 -7.31
C GLY A 341 -2.02 7.98 -8.60
N GLY A 342 -2.90 8.22 -9.56
CA GLY A 342 -2.61 8.91 -10.81
C GLY A 342 -2.96 10.40 -10.85
N LEU A 343 -3.71 10.93 -9.86
CA LEU A 343 -4.33 12.26 -9.94
C LEU A 343 -3.33 13.40 -10.21
N ARG A 344 -2.16 13.36 -9.57
CA ARG A 344 -1.11 14.38 -9.73
C ARG A 344 -0.59 14.47 -11.17
N THR A 345 -0.63 13.36 -11.92
CA THR A 345 -0.24 13.34 -13.33
C THR A 345 -1.18 14.21 -14.17
N TYR A 346 -2.47 14.23 -13.84
CA TYR A 346 -3.46 15.06 -14.53
C TYR A 346 -3.40 16.53 -14.12
N VAL A 347 -3.01 16.83 -12.87
CA VAL A 347 -2.67 18.20 -12.48
C VAL A 347 -1.47 18.70 -13.28
N ALA A 348 -0.42 17.88 -13.44
CA ALA A 348 0.72 18.21 -14.30
C ALA A 348 0.31 18.36 -15.78
N GLU A 349 -0.72 17.64 -16.23
CA GLU A 349 -1.31 17.80 -17.56
C GLU A 349 -2.12 19.10 -17.71
N GLY A 350 -2.51 19.73 -16.59
CA GLY A 350 -3.29 20.98 -16.55
C GLY A 350 -4.79 20.77 -16.41
N ALA A 351 -5.24 19.57 -16.04
CA ALA A 351 -6.65 19.28 -15.80
C ALA A 351 -7.10 19.76 -14.41
N THR A 352 -8.34 20.24 -14.34
CA THR A 352 -9.04 20.47 -13.07
C THR A 352 -9.55 19.15 -12.52
N ILE A 353 -9.28 18.89 -11.24
CA ILE A 353 -9.73 17.69 -10.53
C ILE A 353 -11.15 17.89 -10.03
N VAL A 354 -12.05 17.00 -10.44
CA VAL A 354 -13.45 17.01 -10.04
C VAL A 354 -13.71 15.86 -9.08
N THR A 355 -14.08 16.17 -7.84
CA THR A 355 -14.20 15.17 -6.77
C THR A 355 -15.18 15.64 -5.69
N HIS A 356 -15.61 14.73 -4.82
CA HIS A 356 -16.43 15.08 -3.67
C HIS A 356 -15.68 16.02 -2.72
N GLU A 357 -16.35 17.00 -2.10
CA GLU A 357 -15.71 18.06 -1.29
C GLU A 357 -14.81 17.53 -0.18
N MET A 358 -15.19 16.40 0.41
CA MET A 358 -14.43 15.73 1.47
C MET A 358 -13.04 15.23 1.02
N ASN A 359 -12.85 14.98 -0.27
CA ASN A 359 -11.58 14.48 -0.79
C ASN A 359 -10.55 15.60 -0.98
N GLN A 360 -10.97 16.85 -1.21
CA GLN A 360 -10.05 17.95 -1.51
C GLN A 360 -9.03 18.21 -0.38
N PRO A 361 -9.43 18.40 0.90
CA PRO A 361 -8.47 18.65 1.97
C PRO A 361 -7.47 17.49 2.16
N TYR A 362 -7.93 16.26 1.89
CA TYR A 362 -7.07 15.08 1.92
C TYR A 362 -6.00 15.14 0.81
N TYR A 363 -6.39 15.45 -0.42
CA TYR A 363 -5.45 15.60 -1.54
C TYR A 363 -4.49 16.76 -1.36
N GLU A 364 -4.96 17.93 -0.93
CA GLU A 364 -4.10 19.07 -0.64
C GLU A 364 -3.02 18.72 0.40
N LYS A 365 -3.41 18.04 1.48
CA LYS A 365 -2.46 17.55 2.50
C LYS A 365 -1.47 16.54 1.92
N ALA A 366 -1.94 15.55 1.17
CA ALA A 366 -1.10 14.50 0.60
C ALA A 366 -0.12 15.04 -0.48
N TRP A 367 -0.53 16.07 -1.21
CA TRP A 367 0.26 16.65 -2.30
C TRP A 367 1.26 17.71 -1.85
N ALA A 368 1.08 18.24 -0.64
CA ALA A 368 2.09 19.07 0.04
C ALA A 368 3.28 18.25 0.57
N ALA A 369 3.14 16.93 0.71
CA ALA A 369 4.22 16.06 1.16
C ALA A 369 5.36 15.98 0.12
N PRO A 370 6.64 15.90 0.58
CA PRO A 370 7.79 15.81 -0.30
C PRO A 370 7.75 14.52 -1.16
N ARG A 371 8.42 14.55 -2.30
CA ARG A 371 8.56 13.42 -3.25
C ARG A 371 9.99 13.32 -3.72
N THR A 372 10.90 13.17 -2.77
CA THR A 372 12.34 13.12 -3.02
C THR A 372 12.82 11.73 -3.36
N LEU A 373 12.10 10.68 -2.94
CA LEU A 373 12.47 9.30 -3.21
C LEU A 373 12.24 8.91 -4.68
N ASN A 374 11.05 9.21 -5.21
CA ASN A 374 10.67 8.95 -6.61
C ASN A 374 9.81 10.13 -7.13
N PRO A 375 10.41 11.25 -7.60
CA PRO A 375 9.65 12.41 -8.02
C PRO A 375 8.81 12.14 -9.29
N ASP A 376 7.51 12.37 -9.20
CA ASP A 376 6.57 12.37 -10.33
C ASP A 376 6.70 13.64 -11.20
N ARG A 377 5.99 13.68 -12.32
CA ARG A 377 5.96 14.82 -13.26
C ARG A 377 5.54 16.10 -12.55
N LEU A 378 4.56 16.05 -11.65
CA LEU A 378 4.12 17.26 -10.93
C LEU A 378 5.20 17.78 -9.96
N ALA A 379 5.98 16.90 -9.32
CA ALA A 379 7.11 17.30 -8.50
C ALA A 379 8.26 17.89 -9.33
N LYS A 380 8.47 17.39 -10.56
CA LYS A 380 9.49 17.89 -11.51
C LYS A 380 9.08 19.19 -12.20
N GLU A 381 7.80 19.32 -12.52
CA GLU A 381 7.19 20.45 -13.24
C GLU A 381 5.99 20.97 -12.44
N PRO A 382 6.21 21.77 -11.36
CA PRO A 382 5.14 22.20 -10.49
C PRO A 382 4.05 23.00 -11.21
N LYS A 383 2.80 22.65 -10.92
CA LYS A 383 1.59 23.37 -11.32
C LYS A 383 0.63 23.41 -10.14
N ASP A 384 -0.14 24.49 -10.06
CA ASP A 384 -1.19 24.60 -9.04
C ASP A 384 -2.31 23.60 -9.33
N ALA A 385 -2.71 22.87 -8.29
CA ALA A 385 -3.88 22.01 -8.35
C ALA A 385 -5.15 22.86 -8.38
N MET A 386 -5.99 22.63 -9.38
CA MET A 386 -7.33 23.21 -9.47
C MET A 386 -8.37 22.16 -9.13
N PHE A 387 -9.34 22.52 -8.30
CA PHE A 387 -10.43 21.64 -7.89
C PHE A 387 -11.80 22.23 -8.26
N GLU A 388 -12.70 21.39 -8.77
CA GLU A 388 -14.14 21.63 -8.77
C GLU A 388 -14.79 20.58 -7.88
N THR A 389 -15.34 20.98 -6.74
CA THR A 389 -15.92 20.05 -5.75
C THR A 389 -17.43 20.05 -5.77
N PHE A 390 -18.00 18.98 -5.25
CA PHE A 390 -19.44 18.83 -5.08
C PHE A 390 -19.78 18.00 -3.83
N THR A 391 -21.04 18.11 -3.41
CA THR A 391 -21.64 17.25 -2.37
C THR A 391 -22.53 16.20 -3.02
N ASP A 392 -23.73 16.58 -3.47
CA ASP A 392 -24.72 15.63 -3.99
C ASP A 392 -24.58 15.38 -5.49
N LYS A 393 -24.49 16.46 -6.29
CA LYS A 393 -24.46 16.42 -7.75
C LYS A 393 -23.60 17.55 -8.33
N HIS A 394 -22.87 17.26 -9.40
CA HIS A 394 -22.25 18.24 -10.30
C HIS A 394 -22.61 17.93 -11.76
N VAL A 395 -22.51 18.92 -12.65
CA VAL A 395 -22.71 18.72 -14.09
C VAL A 395 -21.65 19.47 -14.87
N LEU A 396 -20.85 18.74 -15.65
CA LEU A 396 -19.96 19.30 -16.67
C LEU A 396 -20.67 19.24 -18.03
N THR A 397 -20.54 20.28 -18.85
CA THR A 397 -21.18 20.31 -20.17
C THR A 397 -20.47 21.27 -21.12
N ASP A 398 -20.45 20.93 -22.39
CA ASP A 398 -20.06 21.78 -23.51
C ASP A 398 -21.27 22.47 -24.19
N GLY A 399 -22.47 22.31 -23.63
CA GLY A 399 -23.75 22.73 -24.18
C GLY A 399 -24.45 21.68 -25.06
N ARG A 400 -23.80 20.54 -25.37
CA ARG A 400 -24.32 19.45 -26.21
C ARG A 400 -24.38 18.10 -25.48
N ARG A 401 -23.44 17.82 -24.57
CA ARG A 401 -23.37 16.56 -23.81
C ARG A 401 -23.19 16.85 -22.31
N PRO A 402 -24.27 16.79 -21.50
CA PRO A 402 -24.13 16.84 -20.06
C PRO A 402 -23.46 15.57 -19.52
N VAL A 403 -22.51 15.75 -18.61
CA VAL A 403 -21.86 14.71 -17.82
C VAL A 403 -22.24 14.96 -16.37
N GLU A 404 -23.13 14.13 -15.84
CA GLU A 404 -23.58 14.26 -14.46
C GLU A 404 -22.67 13.46 -13.54
N ILE A 405 -22.31 14.04 -12.39
CA ILE A 405 -21.51 13.40 -11.36
C ILE A 405 -22.37 13.39 -10.11
N HIS A 406 -22.58 12.22 -9.52
CA HIS A 406 -23.47 12.04 -8.38
C HIS A 406 -22.75 11.35 -7.25
N GLN A 407 -23.01 11.76 -6.01
CA GLN A 407 -22.62 10.96 -4.85
C GLN A 407 -23.37 9.63 -4.84
N ILE A 408 -22.66 8.55 -4.52
CA ILE A 408 -23.25 7.28 -4.14
C ILE A 408 -23.58 7.33 -2.64
N ALA A 409 -24.80 7.78 -2.34
CA ALA A 409 -25.22 8.01 -0.96
C ALA A 409 -25.54 6.71 -0.22
N GLY A 410 -25.25 6.68 1.09
CA GLY A 410 -25.62 5.58 1.98
C GLY A 410 -24.80 4.29 1.81
N GLY A 411 -23.70 4.34 1.04
CA GLY A 411 -22.80 3.20 0.86
C GLY A 411 -21.80 3.03 2.01
N GLY A 412 -21.34 1.80 2.23
CA GLY A 412 -20.30 1.51 3.23
C GLY A 412 -18.87 1.40 2.68
N HIS A 413 -18.67 1.63 1.38
CA HIS A 413 -17.35 1.55 0.73
C HIS A 413 -16.48 2.76 1.07
N ASN A 414 -16.92 3.95 0.68
CA ASN A 414 -16.29 5.23 1.01
C ASN A 414 -17.38 6.32 1.12
N ASP A 415 -17.26 7.23 2.08
CA ASP A 415 -18.27 8.28 2.34
C ASP A 415 -18.27 9.38 1.25
N ALA A 416 -17.13 9.56 0.58
CA ALA A 416 -16.88 10.57 -0.44
C ALA A 416 -16.79 9.92 -1.83
N PHE A 417 -17.78 9.06 -2.14
CA PHE A 417 -17.78 8.19 -3.32
C PHE A 417 -18.75 8.68 -4.39
N ALA A 418 -18.29 8.70 -5.64
CA ALA A 418 -19.02 9.24 -6.78
C ALA A 418 -19.19 8.24 -7.93
N MET A 419 -20.28 8.41 -8.67
CA MET A 419 -20.54 7.81 -9.98
C MET A 419 -20.75 8.90 -11.02
N VAL A 420 -20.47 8.58 -12.29
CA VAL A 420 -20.69 9.48 -13.43
C VAL A 420 -21.80 8.92 -14.30
N TYR A 421 -22.73 9.75 -14.73
CA TYR A 421 -23.84 9.36 -15.60
C TYR A 421 -23.88 10.24 -16.85
N LEU A 422 -24.05 9.59 -18.01
CA LEU A 422 -24.19 10.23 -19.32
C LEU A 422 -25.64 10.06 -19.79
N PRO A 423 -26.53 11.05 -19.60
CA PRO A 423 -27.96 10.88 -19.86
C PRO A 423 -28.30 10.61 -21.33
N ARG A 424 -27.53 11.19 -22.26
CA ARG A 424 -27.76 11.02 -23.70
C ARG A 424 -27.44 9.60 -24.15
N GLU A 425 -26.38 9.00 -23.61
CA GLU A 425 -25.91 7.66 -23.95
C GLU A 425 -26.50 6.57 -23.06
N ARG A 426 -27.12 6.95 -21.92
CA ARG A 426 -27.62 6.03 -20.90
C ARG A 426 -26.50 5.14 -20.33
N ILE A 427 -25.31 5.73 -20.17
CA ILE A 427 -24.13 5.08 -19.63
C ILE A 427 -23.90 5.56 -18.20
N LEU A 428 -23.79 4.63 -17.27
CA LEU A 428 -23.27 4.86 -15.92
C LEU A 428 -21.81 4.41 -15.88
N ILE A 429 -20.96 5.20 -15.24
CA ILE A 429 -19.55 4.89 -14.99
C ILE A 429 -19.39 4.87 -13.48
N GLU A 430 -18.93 3.75 -12.95
CA GLU A 430 -18.69 3.54 -11.53
C GLU A 430 -17.47 2.66 -11.36
N VAL A 431 -16.96 2.53 -10.13
CA VAL A 431 -15.63 2.00 -9.88
C VAL A 431 -15.68 0.76 -8.99
N ASP A 432 -15.93 0.97 -7.70
CA ASP A 432 -15.95 -0.09 -6.68
C ASP A 432 -17.36 -0.42 -6.16
N ALA A 433 -18.40 0.17 -6.74
CA ALA A 433 -19.77 -0.08 -6.30
C ALA A 433 -20.26 -1.42 -6.87
N TYR A 434 -19.78 -1.80 -8.05
CA TYR A 434 -20.03 -3.10 -8.65
C TYR A 434 -18.87 -3.59 -9.53
N THR A 435 -18.23 -4.69 -9.14
CA THR A 435 -17.27 -5.39 -10.03
C THR A 435 -18.00 -6.51 -10.78
N PRO A 436 -18.33 -6.34 -12.07
CA PRO A 436 -18.98 -7.40 -12.82
C PRO A 436 -18.05 -8.61 -12.95
N PRO A 437 -18.56 -9.84 -12.77
CA PRO A 437 -17.79 -11.02 -13.07
C PRO A 437 -17.69 -11.22 -14.60
N ALA A 438 -16.88 -12.20 -15.01
CA ALA A 438 -16.87 -12.65 -16.41
C ALA A 438 -18.29 -12.99 -16.89
N ALA A 439 -18.53 -12.82 -18.19
CA ALA A 439 -19.83 -13.16 -18.77
C ALA A 439 -20.19 -14.62 -18.47
N ASN A 440 -21.43 -14.87 -18.07
CA ASN A 440 -21.96 -16.18 -17.69
C ASN A 440 -21.29 -16.83 -16.45
N ALA A 441 -20.51 -16.08 -15.68
CA ALA A 441 -20.04 -16.57 -14.39
C ALA A 441 -21.23 -16.84 -13.44
N PRO A 442 -21.12 -17.84 -12.54
CA PRO A 442 -22.14 -18.06 -11.52
C PRO A 442 -22.38 -16.79 -10.68
N PRO A 443 -23.63 -16.52 -10.26
CA PRO A 443 -23.91 -15.46 -9.31
C PRO A 443 -23.06 -15.61 -8.05
N PRO A 444 -22.62 -14.51 -7.43
CA PRO A 444 -21.87 -14.58 -6.18
C PRO A 444 -22.71 -15.27 -5.10
N ALA A 445 -22.06 -16.10 -4.27
CA ALA A 445 -22.73 -16.85 -3.21
C ALA A 445 -23.40 -15.95 -2.15
N THR A 446 -22.90 -14.73 -2.01
CA THR A 446 -23.47 -13.69 -1.15
C THR A 446 -23.67 -12.41 -1.95
N VAL A 447 -24.77 -11.71 -1.69
CA VAL A 447 -25.04 -10.40 -2.29
C VAL A 447 -24.11 -9.37 -1.67
N ASN A 448 -23.41 -8.61 -2.51
CA ASN A 448 -22.56 -7.52 -2.04
C ASN A 448 -23.43 -6.27 -1.75
N PRO A 449 -23.44 -5.74 -0.51
CA PRO A 449 -24.25 -4.57 -0.19
C PRO A 449 -23.86 -3.31 -0.95
N TYR A 450 -22.63 -3.19 -1.45
CA TYR A 450 -22.23 -2.05 -2.31
C TYR A 450 -22.97 -2.09 -3.65
N THR A 451 -23.14 -3.28 -4.22
CA THR A 451 -23.90 -3.51 -5.44
C THR A 451 -25.40 -3.19 -5.25
N VAL A 452 -25.96 -3.56 -4.10
CA VAL A 452 -27.33 -3.19 -3.73
C VAL A 452 -27.47 -1.67 -3.63
N ASN A 453 -26.54 -1.02 -2.91
CA ASN A 453 -26.56 0.42 -2.72
C ASN A 453 -26.44 1.20 -4.05
N LEU A 454 -25.63 0.73 -5.00
CA LEU A 454 -25.56 1.31 -6.34
C LEU A 454 -26.93 1.25 -7.04
N TYR A 455 -27.57 0.09 -7.01
CA TYR A 455 -28.88 -0.11 -7.63
C TYR A 455 -29.95 0.79 -6.99
N GLU A 456 -29.96 0.91 -5.66
CA GLU A 456 -30.85 1.82 -4.92
C GLU A 456 -30.61 3.29 -5.29
N ASN A 457 -29.35 3.70 -5.48
CA ASN A 457 -29.01 5.05 -5.92
C ASN A 457 -29.52 5.33 -7.35
N ILE A 458 -29.38 4.38 -8.28
CA ILE A 458 -29.95 4.48 -9.63
C ILE A 458 -31.46 4.68 -9.57
N GLN A 459 -32.17 3.91 -8.73
CA GLN A 459 -33.62 4.02 -8.56
C GLN A 459 -34.03 5.36 -7.92
N ARG A 460 -33.36 5.76 -6.84
CA ARG A 460 -33.60 7.01 -6.11
C ARG A 460 -33.46 8.23 -7.03
N LEU A 461 -32.40 8.25 -7.84
CA LEU A 461 -32.10 9.32 -8.78
C LEU A 461 -32.89 9.21 -10.10
N LYS A 462 -33.61 8.09 -10.31
CA LYS A 462 -34.40 7.80 -11.51
C LYS A 462 -33.56 7.85 -12.79
N LEU A 463 -32.35 7.30 -12.75
CA LEU A 463 -31.45 7.27 -13.89
C LEU A 463 -31.89 6.18 -14.90
N ASP A 464 -31.99 6.54 -16.17
CA ASP A 464 -32.29 5.61 -17.28
C ASP A 464 -30.98 4.94 -17.75
N VAL A 465 -30.51 3.96 -16.98
CA VAL A 465 -29.22 3.29 -17.25
C VAL A 465 -29.43 2.09 -18.18
N ARG A 466 -28.74 2.10 -19.33
CA ARG A 466 -28.64 0.96 -20.24
C ARG A 466 -27.36 0.17 -20.01
N GLN A 467 -26.26 0.87 -19.83
CA GLN A 467 -24.92 0.31 -19.81
C GLN A 467 -24.14 0.83 -18.61
N ILE A 468 -23.33 -0.04 -18.00
CA ILE A 468 -22.49 0.26 -16.85
C ILE A 468 -21.04 -0.02 -17.25
N ALA A 469 -20.23 1.03 -17.33
CA ALA A 469 -18.79 0.95 -17.44
C ALA A 469 -18.19 0.89 -16.02
N ALA A 470 -18.14 -0.31 -15.46
CA ALA A 470 -17.47 -0.57 -14.19
C ALA A 470 -15.95 -0.46 -14.39
N LEU A 471 -15.23 0.35 -13.62
CA LEU A 471 -13.79 0.57 -13.80
C LEU A 471 -12.92 -0.54 -13.19
N HIS A 472 -13.57 -1.61 -12.73
CA HIS A 472 -12.99 -2.90 -12.39
C HIS A 472 -13.74 -4.03 -13.11
N GLY A 473 -13.07 -5.18 -13.21
CA GLY A 473 -13.65 -6.38 -13.80
C GLY A 473 -13.45 -6.47 -15.31
N PRO A 474 -13.79 -7.61 -15.93
CA PRO A 474 -13.33 -7.93 -17.26
C PRO A 474 -14.19 -7.35 -18.39
N ARG A 475 -15.34 -6.74 -18.05
CA ARG A 475 -16.36 -6.38 -19.05
C ARG A 475 -17.23 -5.20 -18.61
N ILE A 476 -17.88 -4.62 -19.61
CA ILE A 476 -19.05 -3.76 -19.44
C ILE A 476 -20.25 -4.60 -18.96
N ALA A 477 -21.10 -3.99 -18.14
CA ALA A 477 -22.33 -4.59 -17.65
C ALA A 477 -23.59 -3.85 -18.12
N THR A 478 -24.73 -4.51 -17.95
CA THR A 478 -26.06 -3.93 -18.16
C THR A 478 -26.73 -3.64 -16.81
N LEU A 479 -27.80 -2.85 -16.81
CA LEU A 479 -28.62 -2.70 -15.60
C LEU A 479 -29.22 -4.04 -15.14
N ALA A 480 -29.49 -4.96 -16.06
CA ALA A 480 -29.97 -6.30 -15.74
C ALA A 480 -28.91 -7.14 -15.01
N ASP A 481 -27.63 -7.05 -15.41
CA ASP A 481 -26.52 -7.67 -14.70
C ASP A 481 -26.43 -7.16 -13.26
N LEU A 482 -26.47 -5.84 -13.08
CA LEU A 482 -26.42 -5.21 -11.75
C LEU A 482 -27.60 -5.65 -10.88
N ARG A 483 -28.81 -5.63 -11.44
CA ARG A 483 -30.03 -6.04 -10.75
C ARG A 483 -29.95 -7.50 -10.27
N ALA A 484 -29.46 -8.39 -11.12
CA ALA A 484 -29.25 -9.79 -10.77
C ALA A 484 -28.20 -9.93 -9.66
N ALA A 485 -27.08 -9.21 -9.75
CA ALA A 485 -26.03 -9.22 -8.74
C ALA A 485 -26.46 -8.63 -7.39
N ALA A 486 -27.36 -7.64 -7.40
CA ALA A 486 -27.99 -7.07 -6.20
C ALA A 486 -29.05 -8.00 -5.55
N GLY A 487 -29.30 -9.19 -6.11
CA GLY A 487 -30.32 -10.12 -5.61
C GLY A 487 -31.76 -9.64 -5.81
N ALA A 488 -31.97 -8.57 -6.59
CA ALA A 488 -33.30 -8.07 -6.91
C ALA A 488 -33.92 -8.95 -8.02
N ALA A 489 -34.82 -9.87 -7.65
CA ALA A 489 -35.50 -10.74 -8.61
C ALA A 489 -36.03 -9.96 -9.81
N ALA A 490 -35.93 -10.53 -11.02
CA ALA A 490 -36.53 -9.96 -12.22
C ALA A 490 -38.05 -9.93 -12.04
N THR A 491 -38.60 -8.77 -11.69
CA THR A 491 -40.02 -8.50 -11.90
C THR A 491 -40.19 -8.44 -13.41
N THR A 492 -40.66 -9.55 -13.97
CA THR A 492 -41.31 -9.60 -15.27
C THR A 492 -42.44 -8.58 -15.25
N THR A 493 -42.23 -7.44 -15.89
CA THR A 493 -43.32 -6.58 -16.32
C THR A 493 -44.06 -7.35 -17.42
N ASN A 494 -45.27 -7.81 -17.08
CA ASN A 494 -46.26 -8.28 -18.06
C ASN A 494 -46.68 -7.15 -19.00
#